data_AF-A0A2M8PBK5-F1
#
_entry.id   AF-A0A2M8PBK5-F1
#
_cell.length_a   1.000
_cell.length_b   1.000
_cell.length_c   1.000
_cell.angle_alpha   90.00
_cell.angle_beta   90.00
_cell.angle_gamma   90.00
#
_symmetry.space_group_name_H-M   'P 1'
#
loop_
_entity.id
_entity.type
_entity.pdbx_description
1 polymer ?
#
loop_
_entity_poly.entity_id
_entity_poly.type
_entity_poly.pdbx_seq_one_letter_code
_entity_poly.pdbx_strand_id
1 'polypeptide(L)' 'MAEWATWQQAYWRMLGILEGMLAQSERLYDHLPNGDRRTAECYDALIEALEALERQVRRQLNADDRYADLVLE' A
#
# COMPACT_ATOMS: atom_id res chain seq x y z
N MET A 1 20.59 10.50 10.85
CA MET A 1 20.87 9.07 10.60
C MET A 1 19.85 8.15 11.29
N ALA A 2 19.77 8.10 12.64
CA ALA A 2 18.88 7.16 13.35
C ALA A 2 17.36 7.39 13.12
N GLU A 3 16.92 8.64 13.03
CA GLU A 3 15.51 8.97 12.74
C GLU A 3 15.10 8.55 11.31
N TRP A 4 16.01 8.70 10.34
CA TRP A 4 15.78 8.33 8.95
C TRP A 4 15.62 6.81 8.79
N ALA A 5 16.48 6.02 9.44
CA ALA A 5 16.35 4.57 9.49
C ALA A 5 15.04 4.09 10.16
N THR A 6 14.58 4.81 11.19
CA THR A 6 13.33 4.50 11.91
C THR A 6 12.10 4.81 11.03
N TRP A 7 12.14 5.94 10.32
CA TRP A 7 11.11 6.34 9.38
C TRP A 7 11.01 5.34 8.21
N GLN A 8 12.13 4.95 7.62
CA GLN A 8 12.19 3.96 6.54
C GLN A 8 11.65 2.59 7.00
N GLN A 9 11.98 2.15 8.22
CA GLN A 9 11.45 0.90 8.78
C GLN A 9 9.94 0.93 9.01
N ALA A 10 9.41 2.05 9.53
CA ALA A 10 7.96 2.23 9.68
C ALA A 10 7.24 2.16 8.33
N TYR A 11 7.89 2.69 7.29
CA TYR A 11 7.41 2.71 5.93
C TYR A 11 7.32 1.31 5.29
N TRP A 12 8.39 0.53 5.41
CA TRP A 12 8.39 -0.87 4.94
C TRP A 12 7.35 -1.72 5.66
N ARG A 13 7.14 -1.49 6.96
CA ARG A 13 6.05 -2.15 7.71
C ARG A 13 4.68 -1.76 7.16
N MET A 14 4.46 -0.48 6.84
CA MET A 14 3.20 -0.02 6.27
C MET A 14 2.95 -0.65 4.90
N LEU A 15 3.95 -0.72 4.02
CA LEU A 15 3.84 -1.41 2.72
C LEU A 15 3.45 -2.87 2.89
N GLY A 16 4.10 -3.61 3.80
CA GLY A 16 3.74 -5.01 4.05
C GLY A 16 2.31 -5.19 4.58
N ILE A 17 1.80 -4.24 5.36
CA ILE A 17 0.39 -4.24 5.81
C ILE A 17 -0.55 -4.02 4.62
N LEU A 18 -0.24 -3.06 3.73
CA LEU A 18 -1.05 -2.77 2.55
C LEU A 18 -1.10 -3.97 1.59
N GLU A 19 0.03 -4.58 1.30
CA GLU A 19 0.12 -5.80 0.48
C GLU A 19 -0.70 -6.94 1.10
N GLY A 20 -0.62 -7.10 2.43
CA GLY A 20 -1.41 -8.08 3.16
C GLY A 20 -2.92 -7.83 3.10
N MET A 21 -3.34 -6.56 3.19
CA MET A 21 -4.74 -6.17 3.05
C MET A 21 -5.26 -6.43 1.63
N LEU A 22 -4.49 -6.05 0.61
CA LEU A 22 -4.84 -6.28 -0.80
C LEU A 22 -5.07 -7.78 -1.07
N ALA A 23 -4.10 -8.62 -0.69
CA ALA A 23 -4.20 -10.07 -0.87
C ALA A 23 -5.36 -10.70 -0.08
N GLN A 24 -5.75 -10.13 1.06
CA GLN A 24 -6.93 -10.58 1.80
C GLN A 24 -8.23 -10.15 1.10
N SER A 25 -8.30 -8.91 0.62
CA SER A 25 -9.44 -8.36 -0.11
C SER A 25 -9.71 -9.13 -1.40
N GLU A 26 -8.67 -9.43 -2.18
CA GLU A 26 -8.78 -10.27 -3.40
C GLU A 26 -9.30 -11.67 -3.07
N ARG A 27 -8.74 -12.34 -2.06
CA ARG A 27 -9.24 -13.65 -1.63
C ARG A 27 -10.70 -13.61 -1.19
N LEU A 28 -11.12 -12.57 -0.47
CA LEU A 28 -12.52 -12.43 -0.04
C LEU A 28 -13.44 -12.18 -1.24
N TYR A 29 -12.98 -11.41 -2.22
CA TYR A 29 -13.69 -11.17 -3.47
C TYR A 29 -13.91 -12.46 -4.27
N ASP A 30 -12.87 -13.30 -4.39
CA ASP A 30 -12.96 -14.59 -5.10
C ASP A 30 -13.98 -15.55 -4.47
N HIS A 31 -14.24 -15.42 -3.17
CA HIS A 31 -15.18 -16.28 -2.43
C HIS A 31 -16.57 -15.66 -2.29
N LEU A 32 -16.84 -14.52 -2.96
CA LEU A 32 -18.14 -13.88 -2.87
C LEU A 32 -19.23 -14.77 -3.51
N PRO A 33 -20.33 -15.06 -2.80
CA PRO A 33 -21.43 -15.81 -3.40
C PRO A 33 -21.99 -15.07 -4.62
N ASN A 34 -22.14 -15.78 -5.74
CA ASN A 34 -22.72 -15.25 -6.97
C ASN A 34 -24.08 -14.59 -6.68
N GLY A 35 -24.17 -13.27 -6.90
CA GLY A 35 -25.43 -12.52 -6.77
C GLY A 35 -25.34 -11.23 -5.95
N ASP A 36 -24.31 -11.05 -5.12
CA ASP A 36 -24.15 -9.82 -4.33
C ASP A 36 -23.31 -8.76 -5.05
N ARG A 37 -23.90 -8.19 -6.10
CA ARG A 37 -23.28 -7.15 -6.94
C ARG A 37 -22.77 -5.96 -6.14
N ARG A 38 -23.52 -5.53 -5.12
CA ARG A 38 -23.14 -4.37 -4.30
C ARG A 38 -21.90 -4.67 -3.48
N THR A 39 -21.80 -5.87 -2.92
CA THR A 39 -20.61 -6.27 -2.18
C THR A 39 -19.40 -6.41 -3.10
N ALA A 40 -19.56 -6.93 -4.32
CA ALA A 40 -18.49 -6.95 -5.33
C ALA A 40 -17.99 -5.53 -5.67
N GLU A 41 -18.90 -4.59 -5.94
CA GLU A 41 -18.54 -3.18 -6.21
C GLU A 41 -17.79 -2.52 -5.02
N CYS A 42 -18.13 -2.88 -3.78
CA CYS A 42 -17.39 -2.41 -2.59
C CYS A 42 -15.97 -2.97 -2.53
N TYR A 43 -15.76 -4.25 -2.88
CA TYR A 43 -14.43 -4.85 -2.94
C TYR A 43 -13.59 -4.27 -4.08
N ASP A 44 -14.18 -4.04 -5.25
CA ASP A 44 -13.49 -3.39 -6.38
C ASP A 44 -12.96 -2.01 -5.94
N ALA A 45 -13.81 -1.20 -5.31
CA ALA A 45 -13.42 0.12 -4.80
C ALA A 45 -12.36 0.04 -3.68
N LEU A 46 -12.43 -0.96 -2.81
CA LEU A 46 -11.44 -1.18 -1.75
C LEU A 46 -10.08 -1.56 -2.34
N ILE A 47 -10.05 -2.50 -3.28
CA ILE A 47 -8.82 -2.96 -3.95
C ILE A 47 -8.19 -1.78 -4.68
N GLU A 48 -8.97 -1.02 -5.47
CA GLU A 48 -8.47 0.17 -6.18
C GLU A 48 -7.86 1.21 -5.22
N ALA A 49 -8.52 1.46 -4.08
CA ALA A 49 -8.03 2.38 -3.07
C ALA A 49 -6.71 1.90 -2.42
N LEU A 50 -6.59 0.60 -2.14
CA LEU A 50 -5.38 0.00 -1.59
C LEU A 50 -4.21 0.08 -2.58
N GLU A 51 -4.42 -0.24 -3.86
CA GLU A 51 -3.40 -0.10 -4.91
C GLU A 51 -2.98 1.36 -5.12
N ALA A 52 -3.93 2.30 -5.08
CA ALA A 52 -3.64 3.72 -5.19
C ALA A 52 -2.77 4.21 -4.01
N LEU A 53 -3.11 3.76 -2.79
CA LEU A 53 -2.35 4.07 -1.59
C LEU A 53 -0.95 3.47 -1.66
N GLU A 54 -0.80 2.21 -2.04
CA GLU A 54 0.52 1.57 -2.23
C GLU A 54 1.38 2.35 -3.24
N ARG A 55 0.82 2.73 -4.39
CA ARG A 55 1.53 3.54 -5.41
C ARG A 55 1.93 4.91 -4.89
N GLN A 56 1.11 5.56 -4.09
CA GLN A 56 1.45 6.84 -3.46
C GLN A 56 2.60 6.68 -2.47
N VAL A 57 2.53 5.63 -1.67
CA VAL A 57 3.50 5.29 -0.63
C VAL A 57 4.87 4.98 -1.26
N ARG A 58 4.92 4.13 -2.30
CA ARG A 58 6.16 3.86 -3.05
C ARG A 58 6.75 5.11 -3.71
N ARG A 59 5.92 6.01 -4.24
CA ARG A 59 6.39 7.27 -4.85
C ARG A 59 7.05 8.19 -3.83
N GLN A 60 6.50 8.27 -2.63
CA GLN A 60 7.05 9.09 -1.56
C GLN A 60 8.41 8.56 -1.10
N LEU A 61 8.57 7.24 -0.89
CA LEU A 61 9.89 6.64 -0.61
C LEU A 61 10.94 7.02 -1.67
N ASN A 62 10.59 6.85 -2.94
CA ASN A 62 11.52 7.16 -4.03
C ASN A 62 11.85 8.65 -4.14
N ALA A 63 11.01 9.53 -3.62
CA ALA A 63 11.28 10.97 -3.55
C ALA A 63 12.19 11.29 -2.37
N ASP A 64 11.94 10.67 -1.22
CA ASP A 64 12.71 10.88 0.01
C ASP A 64 14.12 10.27 -0.08
N ASP A 65 14.29 9.12 -0.76
CA ASP A 65 15.61 8.55 -1.07
C ASP A 65 16.43 9.50 -1.96
N ARG A 66 15.81 10.07 -3.02
CA ARG A 66 16.47 11.05 -3.89
C ARG A 66 16.86 12.33 -3.15
N TYR A 67 16.05 12.76 -2.19
CA TYR A 67 16.36 13.92 -1.37
C TYR A 67 17.50 13.63 -0.40
N ALA A 68 17.57 12.41 0.16
CA ALA A 68 18.67 11.99 1.03
C ALA A 68 20.01 11.96 0.29
N ASP A 69 20.04 11.48 -0.96
CA ASP A 69 21.25 11.47 -1.79
C ASP A 69 21.75 12.90 -2.09
N LEU A 70 20.85 13.84 -2.39
CA LEU A 70 21.20 15.23 -2.71
C LEU A 70 21.68 16.06 -1.51
N VAL A 71 21.29 15.70 -0.28
CA VAL A 71 21.65 16.45 0.94
C VAL A 71 22.94 15.93 1.58
N LEU A 72 23.41 14.74 1.17
CA LEU A 72 24.60 14.09 1.72
C LEU A 72 25.85 14.18 0.80
N GLU A 73 25.72 14.78 -0.39
CA GLU A 73 26.83 15.23 -1.27
C GLU A 73 27.29 16.66 -0.95
#